data_AF-A0A7C1YWZ3-F1
#
_entry.id   AF-A0A7C1YWZ3-F1
#
_cell.length_a   1.000
_cell.length_b   1.000
_cell.length_c   1.000
_cell.angle_alpha   90.00
_cell.angle_beta   90.00
_cell.angle_gamma   90.00
#
_symmetry.space_group_name_H-M   'P 1'
#
loop_
_entity.id
_entity.type
_entity.pdbx_description
1 polymer ?
#
loop_
_entity_poly.entity_id
_entity_poly.type
_entity_poly.pdbx_seq_one_letter_code
_entity_poly.pdbx_strand_id
1 'polypeptide(L)' 'ANLLQSSDVFRFDGSDMMPAAVGAGTFWTEMTSWLGSDKPIEDVLTSIEESWPQS' A
#
# COMPACT_ATOMS: atom_id res chain seq x y z
N ALA A 1 7.92 23.95 5.88
CA ALA A 1 6.88 24.41 4.93
C ALA A 1 7.44 24.75 3.54
N ASN A 2 8.57 25.46 3.43
CA ASN A 2 9.15 25.84 2.12
C ASN A 2 9.38 24.66 1.16
N LEU A 3 9.85 23.51 1.67
CA LEU A 3 10.14 22.33 0.85
C LEU A 3 8.91 21.83 0.04
N LEU A 4 7.70 21.91 0.62
CA LEU A 4 6.46 21.54 -0.07
C LEU A 4 6.00 22.63 -1.05
N GLN A 5 6.23 23.90 -0.71
CA GLN A 5 5.75 25.04 -1.49
C GLN A 5 6.60 25.36 -2.72
N SER A 6 7.88 25.01 -2.71
CA SER A 6 8.82 25.29 -3.81
C SER A 6 9.06 24.10 -4.74
N SER A 7 8.37 22.98 -4.53
CA SER A 7 8.53 21.76 -5.33
C SER A 7 7.59 21.78 -6.54
N ASP A 8 8.11 21.56 -7.74
CA ASP A 8 7.27 21.41 -8.96
C ASP A 8 6.42 20.13 -8.91
N VAL A 9 6.89 19.10 -8.20
CA VAL A 9 6.21 17.82 -8.04
C VAL A 9 6.22 17.43 -6.56
N PHE A 10 5.02 17.15 -6.03
CA PHE A 10 4.83 16.60 -4.70
C PHE A 10 4.36 15.14 -4.82
N ARG A 11 5.00 14.23 -4.07
CA ARG A 11 4.54 12.84 -3.92
C ARG A 11 4.21 12.59 -2.46
N PHE A 12 3.01 12.05 -2.25
CA PHE A 12 2.51 11.66 -0.96
C PHE A 12 2.39 10.14 -0.93
N ASP A 13 3.06 9.51 0.04
CA ASP A 13 2.85 8.11 0.33
C ASP A 13 1.73 8.01 1.37
N GLY A 14 0.55 7.58 0.93
CA GLY A 14 -0.68 7.51 1.73
C GLY A 14 -0.70 6.36 2.74
N SER A 15 0.47 5.83 3.12
CA SER A 15 0.58 4.70 4.03
C SER A 15 -0.11 4.94 5.38
N ASP A 16 -0.07 6.17 5.89
CA ASP A 16 -0.74 6.56 7.14
C ASP A 16 -2.27 6.53 7.05
N MET A 17 -2.82 6.60 5.83
CA MET A 17 -4.27 6.51 5.60
C MET A 17 -4.76 5.07 5.49
N MET A 18 -3.85 4.07 5.41
CA MET A 18 -4.25 2.67 5.35
C MET A 18 -4.88 2.25 6.68
N PRO A 19 -6.08 1.62 6.67
CA PRO A 19 -6.61 0.96 7.85
C PRO A 19 -5.62 -0.09 8.38
N ALA A 20 -5.58 -0.32 9.68
CA ALA A 20 -4.66 -1.30 10.28
C ALA A 20 -4.79 -2.70 9.66
N ALA A 21 -6.02 -3.10 9.30
CA ALA A 21 -6.30 -4.37 8.62
C ALA A 21 -5.66 -4.47 7.22
N VAL A 22 -5.43 -3.33 6.57
CA VAL A 22 -4.75 -3.24 5.27
C VAL A 22 -3.24 -3.13 5.48
N GLY A 23 -2.76 -2.02 6.07
CA GLY A 23 -1.33 -1.70 6.12
C GLY A 23 -0.50 -2.70 6.93
N ALA A 24 -0.95 -3.04 8.15
CA ALA A 24 -0.28 -4.03 8.99
C ALA A 24 -0.79 -5.47 8.75
N GLY A 25 -1.88 -5.64 7.99
CA GLY A 25 -2.52 -6.91 7.73
C GLY A 25 -2.23 -7.44 6.34
N THR A 26 -3.17 -7.23 5.41
CA THR A 26 -3.10 -7.79 4.05
C THR A 26 -1.88 -7.30 3.29
N PHE A 27 -1.54 -6.01 3.36
CA PHE A 27 -0.35 -5.48 2.69
C PHE A 27 0.92 -6.22 3.11
N TRP A 28 1.15 -6.37 4.42
CA TRP A 28 2.33 -7.09 4.91
C TRP A 28 2.33 -8.56 4.48
N THR A 29 1.20 -9.26 4.68
CA THR A 29 1.07 -10.68 4.33
C THR A 29 1.29 -10.94 2.83
N GLU A 30 0.70 -10.10 1.98
CA GLU A 30 0.76 -10.25 0.54
C GLU A 30 2.16 -9.91 -0.01
N MET A 31 2.80 -8.86 0.50
CA MET A 31 4.18 -8.54 0.13
C MET A 31 5.18 -9.61 0.57
N THR A 32 4.98 -10.24 1.74
CA THR A 32 5.81 -11.39 2.13
C THR A 32 5.56 -12.61 1.25
N SER A 33 4.33 -12.83 0.78
CA SER A 33 3.99 -13.93 -0.13
C SER A 33 4.54 -13.72 -1.53
N TRP A 34 4.58 -12.48 -2.02
CA TRP A 34 5.24 -12.12 -3.27
C TRP A 34 6.72 -12.48 -3.24
N LEU A 35 7.42 -12.10 -2.16
CA LEU A 35 8.87 -12.30 -2.04
C LEU A 35 9.26 -13.73 -1.63
N GLY A 36 8.43 -14.40 -0.84
CA GLY A 36 8.75 -15.68 -0.19
C GLY A 36 8.09 -16.91 -0.79
N SER A 37 7.02 -16.74 -1.57
CA SER A 37 6.19 -17.84 -2.07
C SER A 37 5.90 -17.76 -3.58
N ASP A 38 6.59 -16.87 -4.31
CA ASP A 38 6.41 -16.63 -5.75
C ASP A 38 4.95 -16.35 -6.17
N LYS A 39 4.13 -15.76 -5.27
CA LYS A 39 2.76 -15.35 -5.61
C LYS A 39 2.80 -14.29 -6.73
N PRO A 40 2.01 -14.42 -7.82
CA PRO A 40 1.99 -13.43 -8.89
C PRO A 40 1.68 -12.03 -8.36
N ILE A 41 2.43 -11.02 -8.83
CA ILE A 41 2.29 -9.65 -8.33
C ILE A 41 0.89 -9.07 -8.57
N GLU A 42 0.23 -9.45 -9.66
CA GLU A 42 -1.15 -9.02 -9.94
C GLU A 42 -2.13 -9.54 -8.88
N ASP A 43 -1.99 -10.79 -8.46
CA ASP A 43 -2.85 -11.39 -7.44
C ASP A 43 -2.58 -10.77 -6.05
N VAL A 44 -1.32 -10.47 -5.75
CA VAL A 44 -0.88 -9.77 -4.53
C VAL A 44 -1.54 -8.40 -4.45
N LEU A 45 -1.41 -7.59 -5.51
CA LEU A 45 -1.97 -6.24 -5.55
C LEU A 45 -3.50 -6.25 -5.51
N THR A 46 -4.13 -7.18 -6.22
CA THR A 46 -5.60 -7.37 -6.19
C THR A 46 -6.08 -7.69 -4.77
N SER A 47 -5.40 -8.61 -4.08
CA SER A 47 -5.75 -9.01 -2.71
C SER A 47 -5.63 -7.85 -1.71
N ILE A 48 -4.62 -6.99 -1.89
CA ILE A 48 -4.43 -5.78 -1.06
C ILE A 48 -5.55 -4.78 -1.34
N GLU A 49 -5.86 -4.50 -2.61
CA GLU A 49 -6.91 -3.55 -3.00
C GLU A 49 -8.29 -3.99 -2.48
N GLU A 50 -8.64 -5.27 -2.63
CA GLU A 50 -9.92 -5.82 -2.18
C GLU A 50 -10.10 -5.81 -0.65
N SER A 51 -9.00 -5.67 0.11
CA SER A 51 -9.04 -5.66 1.57
C SER A 51 -9.44 -4.33 2.20
N TRP A 52 -9.57 -3.27 1.39
CA TRP A 52 -10.02 -1.98 1.88
C TRP A 52 -11.50 -2.02 2.29
N PRO A 53 -11.88 -1.35 3.39
CA PRO A 53 -13.29 -1.22 3.78
C PRO A 53 -14.09 -0.52 2.68
N GLN A 54 -15.26 -1.06 2.36
CA GLN A 54 -16.20 -0.37 1.48
C GLN A 54 -16.70 0.92 2.13
N SER A 55 -16.85 1.96 1.31
CA SER A 55 -17.30 3.30 1.71
C SER A 55 -18.79 3.37 2.02
#